data_AF-A0A933G9W2-F1
#
_entry.id   AF-A0A933G9W2-F1
#
_cell.length_a   1.000
_cell.length_b   1.000
_cell.length_c   1.000
_cell.angle_alpha   90.00
_cell.angle_beta   90.00
_cell.angle_gamma   90.00
#
_symmetry.space_group_name_H-M   'P 1'
#
loop_
_entity.id
_entity.type
_entity.pdbx_description
1 polymer ?
#
loop_
_entity_poly.entity_id
_entity_poly.type
_entity_poly.pdbx_seq_one_letter_code
_entity_poly.pdbx_strand_id
1 'polypeptide(L)'
;MQQVLRRLTLSRVAVVLAVLAIQAALVGFIGTLTNSESAAAARTRTYYIAADEVDWDYAPSGIDQTTGQPFDAVANVFVQNGPDRIGKVYRKSLYREYTDGTFTTRKAVDPKWQHLGSLGPVIRAEVGDTIQVVFKNNTRFPASVHPHGVFYAKDSEGAPYNDGTSGANKADDAVAPGGSHTYLWQVPDRAGPGPMDPSSILWMYHSHVDEPADTNAGLIGPMIVTRRGSARPDGSPTDVDREFVTMYTVFDENASLYLDYNVQTFTGKPTIVKTGDDDFVESNLMHSINGYVYGNLPVETLSAKLGQRVRWYVLGQGTEVDLHTPHWHGQTLLYMGMRTDVAELLPMSMKVLDMVADNAGTWFYHCHVNDHITAGMTARFAVTP
;
A
#
# COMPACT_ATOMS: atom_id res chain seq x y z
N MET A 1 -32.13 -25.45 -74.81
CA MET A 1 -31.88 -26.02 -73.46
C MET A 1 -30.40 -26.00 -73.05
N GLN A 2 -29.43 -26.22 -73.95
CA GLN A 2 -27.99 -26.18 -73.61
C GLN A 2 -27.39 -24.77 -73.31
N GLN A 3 -27.96 -23.68 -73.83
CA GLN A 3 -27.46 -22.32 -73.54
C GLN A 3 -27.85 -21.80 -72.14
N VAL A 4 -28.95 -22.28 -71.56
CA VAL A 4 -29.42 -21.87 -70.22
C VAL A 4 -28.60 -22.54 -69.12
N LEU A 5 -28.24 -23.82 -69.30
CA LEU A 5 -27.35 -24.57 -68.41
C LEU A 5 -25.91 -24.01 -68.38
N ARG A 6 -25.41 -23.44 -69.49
CA ARG A 6 -24.10 -22.78 -69.55
C ARG A 6 -24.05 -21.45 -68.79
N ARG A 7 -25.13 -20.66 -68.80
CA ARG A 7 -25.22 -19.39 -68.04
C ARG A 7 -25.34 -19.62 -66.53
N LEU A 8 -26.04 -20.67 -66.10
CA LEU A 8 -26.16 -21.04 -64.69
C LEU A 8 -24.87 -21.60 -64.09
N THR A 9 -24.03 -22.29 -64.88
CA THR A 9 -22.73 -22.79 -64.44
C THR A 9 -21.67 -21.69 -64.34
N LEU A 10 -21.62 -20.77 -65.32
CA LEU A 10 -20.74 -19.59 -65.27
C LEU A 10 -21.09 -18.65 -64.09
N SER A 11 -22.37 -18.47 -63.78
CA SER A 11 -22.81 -17.63 -62.65
C SER A 11 -22.48 -18.24 -61.28
N ARG A 12 -22.48 -19.57 -61.15
CA ARG A 12 -22.11 -20.24 -59.88
C ARG A 12 -20.60 -20.23 -59.64
N VAL A 13 -19.79 -20.37 -60.69
CA VAL A 13 -18.33 -20.29 -60.59
C VAL A 13 -17.86 -18.86 -60.26
N ALA A 14 -18.49 -17.83 -60.84
CA ALA A 14 -18.19 -16.44 -60.52
C ALA A 14 -18.54 -16.06 -59.06
N VAL A 15 -19.66 -16.59 -58.53
CA VAL A 15 -20.06 -16.37 -57.12
C VAL A 15 -19.13 -17.10 -56.16
N VAL A 16 -18.71 -18.34 -56.46
CA VAL A 16 -17.77 -19.10 -55.62
C VAL A 16 -16.38 -18.45 -55.61
N LEU A 17 -15.90 -17.93 -56.74
CA LEU A 17 -14.62 -17.19 -56.81
C LEU A 17 -14.69 -15.84 -56.08
N ALA A 18 -15.82 -15.14 -56.13
CA ALA A 18 -16.01 -13.90 -55.38
C ALA A 18 -16.06 -14.14 -53.86
N VAL A 19 -16.71 -15.22 -53.40
CA VAL A 19 -16.75 -15.60 -51.97
C VAL A 19 -15.37 -16.05 -51.47
N LEU A 20 -14.59 -16.78 -52.27
CA LEU A 20 -13.22 -17.15 -51.93
C LEU A 20 -12.26 -15.95 -51.93
N ALA A 21 -12.45 -14.96 -52.81
CA ALA A 21 -11.66 -13.72 -52.81
C ALA A 21 -11.99 -12.83 -51.60
N ILE A 22 -13.25 -12.78 -51.16
CA ILE A 22 -13.66 -12.07 -49.94
C ILE A 22 -13.15 -12.78 -48.69
N GLN A 23 -13.13 -14.12 -48.65
CA GLN A 23 -12.51 -14.86 -47.54
C GLN A 23 -10.98 -14.74 -47.52
N ALA A 24 -10.30 -14.70 -48.67
CA ALA A 24 -8.85 -14.46 -48.73
C ALA A 24 -8.49 -13.02 -48.36
N ALA A 25 -9.33 -12.04 -48.70
CA ALA A 25 -9.18 -10.66 -48.23
C ALA A 25 -9.46 -10.52 -46.73
N LEU A 26 -10.41 -11.28 -46.16
CA LEU A 26 -10.67 -11.30 -44.72
C LEU A 26 -9.55 -11.99 -43.92
N VAL A 27 -8.96 -13.07 -44.46
CA VAL A 27 -7.83 -13.77 -43.84
C VAL A 27 -6.52 -12.97 -44.00
N GLY A 28 -6.36 -12.21 -45.10
CA GLY A 28 -5.24 -11.28 -45.31
C GLY A 28 -5.33 -9.98 -44.49
N PHE A 29 -6.52 -9.61 -44.00
CA PHE A 29 -6.73 -8.40 -43.18
C PHE A 29 -6.82 -8.69 -41.67
N ILE A 30 -6.95 -9.97 -41.27
CA ILE A 30 -6.90 -10.40 -39.86
C ILE A 30 -5.46 -10.71 -39.41
N GLY A 31 -4.51 -10.86 -40.34
CA GLY A 31 -3.10 -11.14 -40.06
C GLY A 31 -2.18 -9.97 -40.35
N THR A 32 -2.30 -8.84 -39.65
CA THR A 32 -1.22 -7.83 -39.42
C THR A 32 -1.73 -6.62 -38.60
N LEU A 33 -2.53 -6.87 -37.56
CA LEU A 33 -2.61 -5.96 -36.41
C LEU A 33 -2.03 -6.66 -35.19
N THR A 34 -0.81 -7.19 -35.34
CA THR A 34 0.09 -7.20 -34.19
C THR A 34 0.47 -5.73 -34.01
N ASN A 35 -0.30 -5.02 -33.19
CA ASN A 35 0.25 -3.91 -32.45
C ASN A 35 1.42 -4.52 -31.67
N SER A 36 2.61 -4.49 -32.26
CA SER A 36 3.84 -4.46 -31.49
C SER A 36 3.89 -3.09 -30.84
N GLU A 37 2.96 -2.82 -29.92
CA GLU A 37 3.30 -1.97 -28.79
C GLU A 37 4.51 -2.64 -28.19
N SER A 38 5.66 -2.00 -28.36
CA SER A 38 6.91 -2.39 -27.74
C SER A 38 6.64 -2.63 -26.26
N ALA A 39 6.43 -3.90 -25.87
CA ALA A 39 6.45 -4.27 -24.47
C ALA A 39 7.78 -3.72 -23.92
N ALA A 40 7.70 -2.78 -22.98
CA ALA A 40 8.89 -2.25 -22.35
C ALA A 40 9.72 -3.46 -21.87
N ALA A 41 11.00 -3.48 -22.23
CA ALA A 41 11.89 -4.57 -21.82
C ALA A 41 11.83 -4.70 -20.30
N ALA A 42 11.63 -5.93 -19.81
CA ALA A 42 11.64 -6.28 -18.38
C ALA A 42 12.83 -5.61 -17.69
N ARG A 43 12.58 -4.91 -16.58
CA ARG A 43 13.61 -4.16 -15.84
C ARG A 43 13.81 -4.73 -14.45
N THR A 44 15.03 -4.64 -13.95
CA THR A 44 15.27 -4.77 -12.52
C THR A 44 15.08 -3.40 -11.87
N ARG A 45 14.18 -3.32 -10.89
CA ARG A 45 13.94 -2.12 -10.07
C ARG A 45 14.55 -2.34 -8.70
N THR A 46 15.66 -1.67 -8.44
CA THR A 46 16.39 -1.79 -7.18
C THR A 46 15.95 -0.72 -6.19
N TYR A 47 15.62 -1.15 -4.97
CA TYR A 47 15.28 -0.31 -3.83
C TYR A 47 16.27 -0.61 -2.69
N TYR A 48 16.82 0.44 -2.10
CA TYR A 48 17.68 0.33 -0.92
C TYR A 48 16.85 0.74 0.29
N ILE A 49 16.44 -0.22 1.11
CA ILE A 49 15.52 0.01 2.22
C ILE A 49 16.20 -0.38 3.52
N ALA A 50 16.15 0.46 4.54
CA ALA A 50 16.53 0.08 5.89
C ALA A 50 15.34 0.13 6.84
N ALA A 51 15.34 -0.73 7.85
CA ALA A 51 14.44 -0.61 8.99
C ALA A 51 15.13 0.28 10.04
N ASP A 52 14.65 1.51 10.19
CA ASP A 52 15.25 2.53 11.06
C ASP A 52 14.37 2.80 12.28
N GLU A 53 15.00 2.90 13.44
CA GLU A 53 14.36 3.33 14.68
C GLU A 53 14.02 4.83 14.65
N VAL A 54 12.80 5.18 15.03
CA VAL A 54 12.30 6.56 15.09
C VAL A 54 11.33 6.74 16.25
N ASP A 55 11.39 7.90 16.89
CA ASP A 55 10.33 8.33 17.80
C ASP A 55 9.19 8.92 16.94
N TRP A 56 8.12 8.15 16.80
CA TRP A 56 6.96 8.49 16.00
C TRP A 56 5.91 9.21 16.85
N ASP A 57 5.54 10.42 16.45
CA ASP A 57 4.45 11.19 17.08
C ASP A 57 3.16 10.98 16.29
N TYR A 58 2.17 10.33 16.91
CA TYR A 58 0.86 10.06 16.30
C TYR A 58 -0.01 11.33 16.14
N ALA A 59 0.26 12.39 16.92
CA ALA A 59 -0.53 13.62 16.89
C ALA A 59 0.35 14.89 17.03
N PRO A 60 1.24 15.15 16.05
CA PRO A 60 2.29 16.16 16.16
C PRO A 60 1.79 17.61 16.31
N SER A 61 0.55 17.91 15.92
CA SER A 61 0.02 19.27 16.09
C SER A 61 -0.36 19.59 17.54
N GLY A 62 -0.49 18.57 18.40
CA GLY A 62 -0.88 18.73 19.79
C GLY A 62 -2.36 19.11 20.01
N ILE A 63 -3.18 19.07 18.97
CA ILE A 63 -4.64 19.30 19.02
C ILE A 63 -5.38 18.28 18.15
N ASP A 64 -6.70 18.20 18.33
CA ASP A 64 -7.56 17.49 17.39
C ASP A 64 -7.80 18.39 16.17
N GLN A 65 -7.20 18.01 15.06
CA GLN A 65 -7.28 18.73 13.79
C GLN A 65 -8.61 18.53 13.07
N THR A 66 -9.39 17.51 13.45
CA THR A 66 -10.75 17.29 12.93
C THR A 66 -11.70 18.36 13.46
N THR A 67 -11.65 18.64 14.75
CA THR A 67 -12.51 19.66 15.41
C THR A 67 -11.86 21.04 15.48
N GLY A 68 -10.53 21.12 15.35
CA GLY A 68 -9.76 22.34 15.57
C GLY A 68 -9.66 22.76 17.03
N GLN A 69 -9.94 21.85 17.97
CA GLN A 69 -9.96 22.10 19.41
C GLN A 69 -8.83 21.33 20.12
N PRO A 70 -8.46 21.73 21.36
CA PRO A 70 -7.60 20.90 22.21
C PRO A 70 -8.20 19.50 22.39
N PHE A 71 -7.34 18.51 22.63
CA PHE A 71 -7.78 17.15 22.95
C PHE A 71 -8.71 17.14 24.17
N ASP A 72 -9.88 16.53 24.02
CA ASP A 72 -10.86 16.37 25.09
C ASP A 72 -10.51 15.17 26.00
N ALA A 73 -11.41 14.83 26.93
CA ALA A 73 -11.17 13.74 27.86
C ALA A 73 -11.03 12.37 27.16
N VAL A 74 -11.73 12.15 26.04
CA VAL A 74 -11.67 10.90 25.29
C VAL A 74 -10.36 10.82 24.53
N ALA A 75 -10.00 11.87 23.79
CA ALA A 75 -8.73 11.91 23.06
C ALA A 75 -7.52 11.74 23.99
N ASN A 76 -7.57 12.36 25.18
CA ASN A 76 -6.52 12.27 26.18
C ASN A 76 -6.31 10.87 26.76
N VAL A 77 -7.25 9.92 26.62
CA VAL A 77 -6.98 8.50 26.94
C VAL A 77 -5.78 7.99 26.16
N PHE A 78 -5.65 8.39 24.89
CA PHE A 78 -4.64 7.89 23.97
C PHE A 78 -3.43 8.82 23.88
N VAL A 79 -3.63 10.14 23.81
CA VAL A 79 -2.52 11.07 23.47
C VAL A 79 -1.86 11.75 24.67
N GLN A 80 -2.49 11.69 25.86
CA GLN A 80 -1.97 12.37 27.04
C GLN A 80 -0.79 11.61 27.64
N ASN A 81 0.35 12.30 27.77
CA ASN A 81 1.49 11.80 28.54
C ASN A 81 1.25 11.99 30.05
N GLY A 82 1.71 11.03 30.87
CA GLY A 82 1.51 11.09 32.31
C GLY A 82 2.50 10.24 33.10
N PRO A 83 2.36 10.17 34.44
CA PRO A 83 3.21 9.34 35.29
C PRO A 83 3.24 7.87 34.87
N ASP A 84 2.11 7.34 34.43
CA ASP A 84 1.88 5.95 34.07
C ASP A 84 1.30 5.80 32.65
N ARG A 85 1.44 6.82 31.80
CA ARG A 85 0.94 6.84 30.41
C ARG A 85 2.04 7.32 29.46
N ILE A 86 2.22 6.59 28.36
CA ILE A 86 3.26 6.89 27.36
C ILE A 86 2.89 8.17 26.59
N GLY A 87 1.61 8.36 26.26
CA GLY A 87 1.11 9.51 25.52
C GLY A 87 1.13 9.25 24.03
N LYS A 88 1.51 10.23 23.21
CA LYS A 88 1.41 10.13 21.73
C LYS A 88 2.71 9.82 20.98
N VAL A 89 3.83 9.66 21.68
CA VAL A 89 5.15 9.44 21.06
C VAL A 89 5.68 8.07 21.45
N TYR A 90 5.97 7.22 20.46
CA TYR A 90 6.47 5.87 20.65
C TYR A 90 7.71 5.65 19.80
N ARG A 91 8.71 4.93 20.32
CA ARG A 91 9.75 4.33 19.51
C ARG A 91 9.11 3.28 18.62
N LYS A 92 9.35 3.42 17.33
CA LYS A 92 8.95 2.51 16.25
C LYS A 92 10.15 2.16 15.39
N SER A 93 9.98 1.17 14.52
CA SER A 93 10.88 0.86 13.41
C SER A 93 10.14 1.03 12.09
N LEU A 94 10.57 1.97 11.27
CA LEU A 94 9.94 2.25 9.98
C LEU A 94 10.90 1.91 8.84
N TYR A 95 10.35 1.36 7.75
CA TYR A 95 11.12 1.22 6.52
C TYR A 95 11.41 2.60 5.90
N ARG A 96 12.69 2.87 5.60
CA ARG A 96 13.16 4.11 4.97
C ARG A 96 13.96 3.79 3.72
N GLU A 97 13.73 4.54 2.65
CA GLU A 97 14.48 4.41 1.40
C GLU A 97 15.79 5.21 1.45
N TYR A 98 16.85 4.64 0.89
CA TYR A 98 18.18 5.23 0.74
C TYR A 98 18.54 5.34 -0.74
N THR A 99 19.52 6.18 -1.05
CA THR A 99 19.93 6.42 -2.44
C THR A 99 20.68 5.24 -3.05
N ASP A 100 21.39 4.47 -2.24
CA ASP A 100 22.26 3.37 -2.66
C ASP A 100 22.55 2.40 -1.49
N GLY A 101 23.31 1.34 -1.80
CA GLY A 101 23.66 0.26 -0.86
C GLY A 101 24.65 0.64 0.24
N THR A 102 25.11 1.89 0.31
CA THR A 102 25.91 2.36 1.45
C THR A 102 25.05 2.69 2.67
N PHE A 103 23.75 2.94 2.46
CA PHE A 103 22.80 3.36 3.49
C PHE A 103 23.26 4.61 4.28
N THR A 104 23.96 5.52 3.60
CA THR A 104 24.47 6.77 4.21
C THR A 104 23.52 7.94 4.01
N THR A 105 22.90 8.04 2.84
CA THR A 105 22.02 9.15 2.47
C THR A 105 20.59 8.65 2.31
N ARG A 106 19.71 9.08 3.22
CA ARG A 106 18.27 8.82 3.11
C ARG A 106 17.73 9.53 1.87
N LYS A 107 16.97 8.80 1.04
CA LYS A 107 16.30 9.38 -0.12
C LYS A 107 15.15 10.25 0.35
N ALA A 108 15.07 11.46 -0.19
CA ALA A 108 13.95 12.36 0.09
C ALA A 108 12.63 11.72 -0.36
N VAL A 109 11.62 11.77 0.50
CA VAL A 109 10.26 11.34 0.14
C VAL A 109 9.73 12.33 -0.89
N ASP A 110 9.38 11.84 -2.07
CA ASP A 110 8.73 12.63 -3.12
C ASP A 110 7.50 13.34 -2.53
N PRO A 111 7.27 14.65 -2.80
CA PRO A 111 6.10 15.37 -2.32
C PRO A 111 4.77 14.63 -2.51
N LYS A 112 4.61 13.87 -3.60
CA LYS A 112 3.40 13.07 -3.86
C LYS A 112 3.17 11.92 -2.86
N TRP A 113 4.18 11.57 -2.07
CA TRP A 113 4.14 10.48 -1.08
C TRP A 113 4.27 10.96 0.37
N GLN A 114 4.25 12.27 0.62
CA GLN A 114 4.39 12.79 1.99
C GLN A 114 3.24 12.34 2.92
N HIS A 115 2.09 11.95 2.36
CA HIS A 115 0.95 11.44 3.13
C HIS A 115 1.18 10.03 3.70
N LEU A 116 2.24 9.32 3.30
CA LEU A 116 2.52 7.94 3.75
C LEU A 116 2.73 7.83 5.26
N GLY A 117 3.13 8.91 5.92
CA GLY A 117 3.28 8.94 7.38
C GLY A 117 4.27 7.88 7.87
N SER A 118 3.76 6.93 8.66
CA SER A 118 4.55 5.83 9.23
C SER A 118 4.88 4.73 8.22
N LEU A 119 4.20 4.66 7.08
CA LEU A 119 4.44 3.62 6.08
C LEU A 119 5.84 3.70 5.46
N GLY A 120 6.34 2.53 5.06
CA GLY A 120 7.52 2.39 4.22
C GLY A 120 7.39 3.07 2.86
N PRO A 121 8.51 3.23 2.11
CA PRO A 121 8.48 3.77 0.76
C PRO A 121 7.62 2.90 -0.18
N VAL A 122 7.00 3.54 -1.18
CA VAL A 122 6.27 2.80 -2.21
C VAL A 122 7.26 2.04 -3.11
N ILE A 123 7.19 0.71 -3.07
CA ILE A 123 7.84 -0.14 -4.06
C ILE A 123 6.95 -0.19 -5.30
N ARG A 124 7.50 0.13 -6.48
CA ARG A 124 6.79 0.05 -7.75
C ARG A 124 7.37 -0.98 -8.69
N ALA A 125 6.49 -1.62 -9.46
CA ALA A 125 6.88 -2.42 -10.60
C ALA A 125 5.81 -2.42 -11.70
N GLU A 126 6.22 -2.73 -12.91
CA GLU A 126 5.33 -3.15 -13.99
C GLU A 126 5.36 -4.67 -14.11
N VAL A 127 4.28 -5.28 -14.57
CA VAL A 127 4.25 -6.70 -14.91
C VAL A 127 5.37 -7.04 -15.91
N GLY A 128 6.20 -8.00 -15.54
CA GLY A 128 7.41 -8.42 -16.24
C GLY A 128 8.71 -7.94 -15.59
N ASP A 129 8.66 -6.97 -14.67
CA ASP A 129 9.84 -6.51 -13.95
C ASP A 129 10.32 -7.53 -12.90
N THR A 130 11.53 -7.30 -12.41
CA THR A 130 12.05 -7.90 -11.18
C THR A 130 12.29 -6.78 -10.17
N ILE A 131 11.71 -6.89 -8.99
CA ILE A 131 11.98 -6.02 -7.86
C ILE A 131 13.19 -6.59 -7.11
N GLN A 132 14.17 -5.75 -6.83
CA GLN A 132 15.30 -6.08 -5.96
C GLN A 132 15.25 -5.17 -4.74
N VAL A 133 15.11 -5.74 -3.55
CA VAL A 133 15.18 -4.97 -2.30
C VAL A 133 16.47 -5.32 -1.59
N VAL A 134 17.40 -4.36 -1.57
CA VAL A 134 18.60 -4.44 -0.73
C VAL A 134 18.21 -3.90 0.64
N PHE A 135 18.05 -4.81 1.59
CA PHE A 135 17.58 -4.51 2.94
C PHE A 135 18.75 -4.41 3.93
N LYS A 136 18.71 -3.40 4.80
CA LYS A 136 19.59 -3.29 5.97
C LYS A 136 18.77 -3.20 7.24
N ASN A 137 19.08 -4.03 8.22
CA ASN A 137 18.42 -3.98 9.51
C ASN A 137 19.19 -3.06 10.48
N ASN A 138 18.67 -1.85 10.74
CA ASN A 138 19.22 -0.95 11.76
C ASN A 138 18.44 -1.01 13.08
N THR A 139 17.48 -1.92 13.23
CA THR A 139 16.72 -2.11 14.47
C THR A 139 17.53 -2.92 15.48
N ARG A 140 17.05 -2.97 16.73
CA ARG A 140 17.64 -3.76 17.82
C ARG A 140 17.20 -5.23 17.86
N PHE A 141 16.35 -5.67 16.95
CA PHE A 141 15.82 -7.03 16.87
C PHE A 141 15.96 -7.59 15.44
N PRO A 142 15.91 -8.91 15.23
CA PRO A 142 15.88 -9.45 13.88
C PRO A 142 14.63 -9.01 13.13
N ALA A 143 14.78 -8.59 11.88
CA ALA A 143 13.68 -8.14 11.02
C ALA A 143 13.85 -8.72 9.61
N SER A 144 12.78 -8.73 8.82
CA SER A 144 12.79 -9.21 7.44
C SER A 144 12.05 -8.25 6.50
N VAL A 145 11.91 -8.63 5.23
CA VAL A 145 11.02 -7.98 4.26
C VAL A 145 10.29 -9.06 3.46
N HIS A 146 9.03 -9.32 3.83
CA HIS A 146 8.14 -10.27 3.17
C HIS A 146 7.17 -9.53 2.23
N PRO A 147 7.11 -9.87 0.93
CA PRO A 147 6.19 -9.25 -0.01
C PRO A 147 4.89 -10.05 -0.19
N HIS A 148 3.79 -9.36 -0.49
CA HIS A 148 2.56 -9.98 -0.97
C HIS A 148 2.48 -9.98 -2.51
N GLY A 149 1.76 -10.96 -3.08
CA GLY A 149 1.30 -10.96 -4.48
C GLY A 149 2.34 -11.28 -5.56
N VAL A 150 3.62 -11.01 -5.34
CA VAL A 150 4.72 -11.26 -6.29
C VAL A 150 5.23 -12.71 -6.25
N PHE A 151 6.24 -13.02 -7.05
CA PHE A 151 6.92 -14.31 -7.03
C PHE A 151 8.30 -14.18 -6.39
N TYR A 152 8.65 -15.12 -5.52
CA TYR A 152 9.96 -15.20 -4.87
C TYR A 152 10.42 -16.66 -4.78
N ALA A 153 11.73 -16.86 -4.74
CA ALA A 153 12.33 -18.12 -4.31
C ALA A 153 12.46 -18.15 -2.78
N LYS A 154 12.81 -19.31 -2.23
CA LYS A 154 12.89 -19.53 -0.77
C LYS A 154 13.99 -18.75 -0.06
N ASP A 155 14.92 -18.13 -0.78
CA ASP A 155 15.95 -17.22 -0.24
C ASP A 155 15.53 -15.74 -0.34
N SER A 156 14.27 -15.46 -0.70
CA SER A 156 13.72 -14.13 -0.91
C SER A 156 12.27 -14.01 -0.40
N GLU A 157 11.84 -14.91 0.50
CA GLU A 157 10.50 -14.93 1.07
C GLU A 157 10.40 -14.02 2.31
N GLY A 158 11.42 -14.07 3.17
CA GLY A 158 11.48 -13.23 4.37
C GLY A 158 10.51 -13.63 5.48
N ALA A 159 10.17 -14.92 5.60
CA ALA A 159 9.23 -15.42 6.60
C ALA A 159 9.68 -16.78 7.18
N PRO A 160 10.02 -16.86 8.48
CA PRO A 160 10.40 -18.10 9.13
C PRO A 160 9.22 -19.03 9.39
N TYR A 161 9.26 -20.23 8.81
CA TYR A 161 8.39 -21.36 9.18
C TYR A 161 9.05 -22.70 8.83
N ASN A 162 8.39 -23.80 9.21
CA ASN A 162 8.86 -25.16 8.93
C ASN A 162 8.59 -25.56 7.46
N ASP A 163 9.47 -25.09 6.57
CA ASP A 163 9.40 -25.27 5.11
C ASP A 163 10.43 -26.26 4.55
N GLY A 164 11.22 -26.90 5.42
CA GLY A 164 12.26 -27.85 5.04
C GLY A 164 13.51 -27.22 4.40
N THR A 165 13.65 -25.89 4.40
CA THR A 165 14.82 -25.19 3.87
C THR A 165 15.90 -25.00 4.93
N SER A 166 17.15 -24.76 4.49
CA SER A 166 18.30 -24.57 5.36
C SER A 166 19.41 -23.78 4.65
N GLY A 167 20.42 -23.33 5.42
CA GLY A 167 21.58 -22.62 4.88
C GLY A 167 21.20 -21.26 4.29
N ALA A 168 21.62 -20.99 3.05
CA ALA A 168 21.38 -19.71 2.39
C ALA A 168 19.88 -19.38 2.20
N ASN A 169 19.04 -20.41 2.05
CA ASN A 169 17.58 -20.26 1.90
C ASN A 169 16.85 -19.95 3.22
N LYS A 170 17.60 -19.63 4.29
CA LYS A 170 17.07 -19.20 5.59
C LYS A 170 17.67 -17.87 6.06
N ALA A 171 18.55 -17.27 5.26
CA ALA A 171 19.20 -16.01 5.60
C ALA A 171 18.26 -14.80 5.45
N ASP A 172 17.20 -14.96 4.68
CA ASP A 172 16.17 -13.97 4.39
C ASP A 172 15.11 -13.86 5.49
N ASP A 173 14.83 -14.98 6.17
CA ASP A 173 13.77 -15.13 7.16
C ASP A 173 13.91 -14.20 8.37
N ALA A 174 15.13 -13.94 8.83
CA ALA A 174 15.40 -13.11 10.01
C ALA A 174 16.79 -12.46 9.90
N VAL A 175 16.85 -11.26 9.31
CA VAL A 175 18.09 -10.50 9.19
C VAL A 175 18.44 -9.91 10.55
N ALA A 176 19.56 -10.35 11.12
CA ALA A 176 20.01 -9.90 12.44
C ALA A 176 20.27 -8.37 12.48
N PRO A 177 20.23 -7.73 13.66
CA PRO A 177 20.63 -6.34 13.85
C PRO A 177 22.00 -6.04 13.22
N GLY A 178 22.08 -4.96 12.44
CA GLY A 178 23.26 -4.56 11.67
C GLY A 178 23.51 -5.40 10.40
N GLY A 179 22.74 -6.46 10.19
CA GLY A 179 22.81 -7.33 9.02
C GLY A 179 22.19 -6.71 7.77
N SER A 180 22.37 -7.39 6.64
CA SER A 180 21.75 -7.00 5.38
C SER A 180 21.42 -8.24 4.54
N HIS A 181 20.37 -8.15 3.74
CA HIS A 181 19.95 -9.19 2.80
C HIS A 181 19.46 -8.56 1.50
N THR A 182 19.53 -9.29 0.39
CA THR A 182 18.97 -8.83 -0.89
C THR A 182 17.85 -9.77 -1.32
N TYR A 183 16.63 -9.26 -1.34
CA TYR A 183 15.45 -9.97 -1.80
C TYR A 183 15.25 -9.76 -3.30
N LEU A 184 14.93 -10.82 -4.04
CA LEU A 184 14.59 -10.78 -5.45
C LEU A 184 13.18 -11.28 -5.70
N TRP A 185 12.32 -10.40 -6.21
CA TRP A 185 10.92 -10.71 -6.48
C TRP A 185 10.59 -10.51 -7.95
N GLN A 186 10.16 -11.56 -8.63
CA GLN A 186 9.67 -11.46 -10.00
C GLN A 186 8.22 -11.00 -9.99
N VAL A 187 7.84 -10.20 -10.99
CA VAL A 187 6.47 -9.70 -11.16
C VAL A 187 5.84 -10.38 -12.39
N PRO A 188 5.42 -11.65 -12.27
CA PRO A 188 4.73 -12.34 -13.35
C PRO A 188 3.33 -11.74 -13.60
N ASP A 189 2.66 -12.17 -14.67
CA ASP A 189 1.31 -11.67 -14.99
C ASP A 189 0.31 -11.87 -13.84
N ARG A 190 0.44 -12.95 -13.05
CA ARG A 190 -0.40 -13.21 -11.86
C ARG A 190 -0.21 -12.22 -10.71
N ALA A 191 0.89 -11.47 -10.71
CA ALA A 191 1.17 -10.44 -9.70
C ALA A 191 0.63 -9.06 -10.11
N GLY A 192 0.17 -8.93 -11.35
CA GLY A 192 -0.42 -7.71 -11.87
C GLY A 192 -1.94 -7.69 -11.81
N PRO A 193 -2.54 -6.58 -12.29
CA PRO A 193 -3.98 -6.42 -12.30
C PRO A 193 -4.69 -7.49 -13.14
N GLY A 194 -5.75 -8.08 -12.59
CA GLY A 194 -6.65 -8.98 -13.29
C GLY A 194 -7.47 -8.28 -14.39
N PRO A 195 -8.30 -9.00 -15.16
CA PRO A 195 -9.02 -8.42 -16.30
C PRO A 195 -9.99 -7.28 -15.95
N MET A 196 -10.56 -7.31 -14.75
CA MET A 196 -11.52 -6.31 -14.26
C MET A 196 -10.90 -5.30 -13.29
N ASP A 197 -9.61 -5.45 -12.99
CA ASP A 197 -8.89 -4.54 -12.11
C ASP A 197 -8.47 -3.27 -12.88
N PRO A 198 -8.28 -2.15 -12.16
CA PRO A 198 -7.65 -0.96 -12.72
C PRO A 198 -6.25 -1.22 -13.30
N SER A 199 -5.65 -0.23 -13.95
CA SER A 199 -4.32 -0.42 -14.58
C SER A 199 -3.18 -0.70 -13.59
N SER A 200 -3.42 -0.58 -12.28
CA SER A 200 -2.49 -0.89 -11.20
C SER A 200 -3.22 -1.40 -9.96
N ILE A 201 -2.55 -2.28 -9.21
CA ILE A 201 -3.08 -2.87 -7.98
C ILE A 201 -2.13 -2.64 -6.79
N LEU A 202 -2.69 -2.71 -5.59
CA LEU A 202 -1.95 -2.65 -4.33
C LEU A 202 -1.61 -4.05 -3.85
N TRP A 203 -0.33 -4.21 -3.53
CA TRP A 203 0.21 -5.20 -2.61
C TRP A 203 0.82 -4.48 -1.41
N MET A 204 1.26 -5.24 -0.41
CA MET A 204 2.04 -4.71 0.69
C MET A 204 3.30 -5.55 0.91
N TYR A 205 4.20 -5.02 1.72
CA TYR A 205 5.32 -5.76 2.26
C TYR A 205 5.48 -5.41 3.74
N HIS A 206 5.95 -6.36 4.54
CA HIS A 206 6.14 -6.17 5.98
C HIS A 206 7.24 -7.09 6.51
N SER A 207 7.71 -6.87 7.74
CA SER A 207 8.56 -7.86 8.42
C SER A 207 7.68 -9.00 8.94
N HIS A 208 8.24 -10.21 8.96
CA HIS A 208 7.49 -11.44 9.24
C HIS A 208 8.25 -12.35 10.23
N VAL A 209 9.26 -11.84 10.94
CA VAL A 209 9.97 -12.63 11.96
C VAL A 209 9.00 -12.99 13.09
N ASP A 210 8.26 -11.99 13.56
CA ASP A 210 7.08 -12.11 14.40
C ASP A 210 6.05 -11.12 13.85
N GLU A 211 5.21 -11.57 12.91
CA GLU A 211 4.33 -10.69 12.12
C GLU A 211 3.51 -9.70 12.99
N PRO A 212 2.79 -10.12 14.05
CA PRO A 212 2.09 -9.18 14.92
C PRO A 212 3.01 -8.16 15.57
N ALA A 213 4.14 -8.58 16.14
CA ALA A 213 5.03 -7.68 16.88
C ALA A 213 5.80 -6.73 15.95
N ASP A 214 6.23 -7.23 14.80
CA ASP A 214 6.95 -6.51 13.76
C ASP A 214 6.09 -5.42 13.11
N THR A 215 4.85 -5.76 12.75
CA THR A 215 3.93 -4.80 12.13
C THR A 215 3.47 -3.75 13.14
N ASN A 216 3.19 -4.12 14.39
CA ASN A 216 2.91 -3.14 15.45
C ASN A 216 4.11 -2.25 15.78
N ALA A 217 5.34 -2.77 15.67
CA ALA A 217 6.55 -1.96 15.76
C ALA A 217 6.69 -0.96 14.59
N GLY A 218 5.97 -1.14 13.48
CA GLY A 218 5.86 -0.20 12.36
C GLY A 218 6.42 -0.68 11.02
N LEU A 219 6.86 -1.94 10.93
CA LEU A 219 7.51 -2.49 9.73
C LEU A 219 6.51 -2.95 8.67
N ILE A 220 5.89 -1.98 7.99
CA ILE A 220 4.95 -2.21 6.89
C ILE A 220 5.08 -1.13 5.82
N GLY A 221 4.89 -1.50 4.55
CA GLY A 221 4.91 -0.55 3.44
C GLY A 221 4.12 -1.05 2.22
N PRO A 222 3.75 -0.13 1.31
CA PRO A 222 2.97 -0.46 0.13
C PRO A 222 3.85 -0.88 -1.06
N MET A 223 3.35 -1.81 -1.85
CA MET A 223 3.91 -2.18 -3.14
C MET A 223 2.84 -2.05 -4.22
N ILE A 224 3.12 -1.32 -5.30
CA ILE A 224 2.14 -1.11 -6.37
C ILE A 224 2.65 -1.75 -7.66
N VAL A 225 1.83 -2.62 -8.24
CA VAL A 225 2.13 -3.29 -9.52
C VAL A 225 1.20 -2.75 -10.61
N THR A 226 1.81 -2.21 -11.66
CA THR A 226 1.10 -1.69 -12.84
C THR A 226 1.07 -2.74 -13.94
N ARG A 227 -0.05 -2.80 -14.69
CA ARG A 227 -0.25 -3.68 -15.84
C ARG A 227 0.83 -3.41 -16.90
N ARG A 228 1.26 -4.48 -17.57
CA ARG A 228 2.19 -4.42 -18.71
C ARG A 228 1.68 -3.45 -19.78
N GLY A 229 2.55 -2.59 -20.27
CA GLY A 229 2.27 -1.54 -21.25
C GLY A 229 1.54 -0.32 -20.68
N SER A 230 1.12 -0.33 -19.42
CA SER A 230 0.33 0.75 -18.80
C SER A 230 1.13 1.59 -17.80
N ALA A 231 2.44 1.36 -17.70
CA ALA A 231 3.32 2.09 -16.79
C ALA A 231 4.10 3.21 -17.50
N ARG A 232 4.24 4.33 -16.80
CA ARG A 232 5.25 5.36 -17.06
C ARG A 232 6.65 4.79 -16.72
N PRO A 233 7.76 5.43 -17.12
CA PRO A 233 9.10 4.92 -16.82
C PRO A 233 9.39 4.65 -15.34
N ASP A 234 8.79 5.43 -14.43
CA ASP A 234 8.92 5.27 -12.97
C ASP A 234 8.02 4.16 -12.39
N GLY A 235 7.26 3.44 -13.23
CA GLY A 235 6.34 2.38 -12.82
C GLY A 235 4.94 2.86 -12.40
N SER A 236 4.68 4.16 -12.41
CA SER A 236 3.34 4.70 -12.12
C SER A 236 2.37 4.50 -13.29
N PRO A 237 1.05 4.47 -13.07
CA PRO A 237 0.09 4.22 -14.14
C PRO A 237 -0.04 5.44 -15.07
N THR A 238 -0.36 5.21 -16.34
CA THR A 238 -0.55 6.29 -17.33
C THR A 238 -1.94 6.93 -17.30
N ASP A 239 -2.92 6.27 -16.69
CA ASP A 239 -4.34 6.63 -16.65
C ASP A 239 -4.75 7.41 -15.38
N VAL A 240 -3.81 7.68 -14.48
CA VAL A 240 -4.05 8.43 -13.23
C VAL A 240 -3.20 9.69 -13.16
N ASP A 241 -3.74 10.71 -12.51
CA ASP A 241 -3.11 12.02 -12.31
C ASP A 241 -2.54 12.17 -10.88
N ARG A 242 -3.19 11.53 -9.89
CA ARG A 242 -2.79 11.51 -8.48
C ARG A 242 -3.03 10.13 -7.88
N GLU A 243 -2.15 9.72 -6.98
CA GLU A 243 -2.24 8.43 -6.30
C GLU A 243 -2.14 8.62 -4.79
N PHE A 244 -2.98 7.96 -4.01
CA PHE A 244 -2.90 7.97 -2.55
C PHE A 244 -2.80 6.57 -2.00
N VAL A 245 -2.08 6.42 -0.90
CA VAL A 245 -1.96 5.16 -0.16
C VAL A 245 -2.34 5.45 1.28
N THR A 246 -3.32 4.72 1.80
CA THR A 246 -3.76 4.87 3.18
C THR A 246 -3.93 3.51 3.83
N MET A 247 -3.26 3.32 4.95
CA MET A 247 -3.40 2.18 5.82
C MET A 247 -4.28 2.54 7.01
N TYR A 248 -5.26 1.69 7.26
CA TYR A 248 -6.11 1.73 8.43
C TYR A 248 -5.67 0.62 9.37
N THR A 249 -5.31 0.99 10.59
CA THR A 249 -4.88 0.03 11.61
C THR A 249 -5.03 0.64 13.00
N VAL A 250 -5.40 -0.19 13.96
CA VAL A 250 -5.17 0.06 15.37
C VAL A 250 -3.76 -0.44 15.69
N PHE A 251 -2.80 0.47 15.73
CA PHE A 251 -1.45 0.12 16.19
C PHE A 251 -1.53 -0.23 17.67
N ASP A 252 -1.39 -1.52 17.99
CA ASP A 252 -1.32 -2.01 19.36
C ASP A 252 0.13 -1.88 19.85
N GLU A 253 0.46 -0.76 20.49
CA GLU A 253 1.80 -0.53 21.02
C GLU A 253 2.11 -1.44 22.23
N ASN A 254 1.13 -2.18 22.75
CA ASN A 254 1.37 -3.21 23.76
C ASN A 254 1.97 -4.48 23.15
N ALA A 255 1.67 -4.76 21.88
CA ALA A 255 2.27 -5.86 21.11
C ALA A 255 3.59 -5.47 20.44
N SER A 256 3.99 -4.20 20.51
CA SER A 256 5.23 -3.69 19.93
C SER A 256 6.47 -4.23 20.65
N LEU A 257 7.50 -4.59 19.87
CA LEU A 257 8.83 -4.95 20.38
C LEU A 257 9.52 -3.82 21.16
N TYR A 258 8.94 -2.61 21.17
CA TYR A 258 9.42 -1.44 21.89
C TYR A 258 8.67 -1.10 23.18
N LEU A 259 7.67 -1.89 23.61
CA LEU A 259 6.86 -1.54 24.78
C LEU A 259 7.71 -1.17 26.01
N ASP A 260 8.65 -2.03 26.39
CA ASP A 260 9.51 -1.78 27.56
C ASP A 260 10.36 -0.52 27.40
N TYR A 261 10.89 -0.28 26.19
CA TYR A 261 11.65 0.93 25.90
C TYR A 261 10.76 2.17 26.02
N ASN A 262 9.54 2.10 25.50
CA ASN A 262 8.59 3.21 25.49
C ASN A 262 8.10 3.54 26.91
N VAL A 263 7.82 2.51 27.72
CA VAL A 263 7.51 2.67 29.14
C VAL A 263 8.64 3.39 29.86
N GLN A 264 9.88 2.93 29.69
CA GLN A 264 11.04 3.53 30.37
C GLN A 264 11.36 4.96 29.89
N THR A 265 11.15 5.23 28.61
CA THR A 265 11.59 6.48 27.97
C THR A 265 10.56 7.59 28.10
N PHE A 266 9.27 7.27 27.92
CA PHE A 266 8.24 8.28 27.72
C PHE A 266 7.30 8.44 28.90
N THR A 267 7.14 7.46 29.79
CA THR A 267 6.30 7.65 30.99
C THR A 267 7.03 8.48 32.05
N GLY A 268 6.27 9.25 32.84
CA GLY A 268 6.86 10.07 33.90
C GLY A 268 7.40 9.27 35.10
N LYS A 269 6.87 8.06 35.34
CA LYS A 269 7.24 7.15 36.44
C LYS A 269 7.12 5.68 35.99
N PRO A 270 8.10 5.16 35.25
CA PRO A 270 8.05 3.78 34.71
C PRO A 270 7.81 2.69 35.76
N THR A 271 8.25 2.89 37.00
CA THR A 271 8.16 1.90 38.09
C THR A 271 6.74 1.65 38.62
N ILE A 272 5.77 2.52 38.30
CA ILE A 272 4.37 2.35 38.71
C ILE A 272 3.48 1.82 37.59
N VAL A 273 4.02 1.72 36.36
CA VAL A 273 3.27 1.25 35.20
C VAL A 273 2.93 -0.22 35.36
N LYS A 274 1.68 -0.56 35.06
CA LYS A 274 1.17 -1.93 35.05
C LYS A 274 0.77 -2.25 33.62
N THR A 275 1.61 -2.99 32.90
CA THR A 275 1.43 -3.23 31.45
C THR A 275 0.22 -4.10 31.11
N GLY A 276 -0.35 -4.82 32.08
CA GLY A 276 -1.58 -5.60 31.91
C GLY A 276 -2.83 -4.94 32.51
N ASP A 277 -2.76 -3.65 32.87
CA ASP A 277 -3.93 -2.88 33.31
C ASP A 277 -4.73 -2.42 32.09
N ASP A 278 -6.04 -2.65 32.08
CA ASP A 278 -6.89 -2.41 30.91
C ASP A 278 -6.82 -0.94 30.43
N ASP A 279 -6.77 0.03 31.34
CA ASP A 279 -6.67 1.45 31.00
C ASP A 279 -5.29 1.82 30.41
N PHE A 280 -4.23 1.09 30.79
CA PHE A 280 -2.92 1.25 30.17
C PHE A 280 -2.90 0.62 28.78
N VAL A 281 -3.44 -0.59 28.64
CA VAL A 281 -3.54 -1.29 27.36
C VAL A 281 -4.31 -0.44 26.36
N GLU A 282 -5.49 0.07 26.75
CA GLU A 282 -6.34 0.93 25.93
C GLU A 282 -5.62 2.20 25.49
N SER A 283 -4.87 2.86 26.40
CA SER A 283 -4.14 4.09 26.09
C SER A 283 -3.07 3.92 24.99
N ASN A 284 -2.66 2.68 24.73
CA ASN A 284 -1.64 2.32 23.75
C ASN A 284 -2.22 1.79 22.43
N LEU A 285 -3.55 1.78 22.26
CA LEU A 285 -4.23 1.41 21.02
C LEU A 285 -4.41 2.63 20.12
N MET A 286 -3.50 2.79 19.16
CA MET A 286 -3.47 3.96 18.28
C MET A 286 -4.28 3.74 17.01
N HIS A 287 -5.55 4.15 17.06
CA HIS A 287 -6.54 4.05 15.99
C HIS A 287 -6.22 5.02 14.85
N SER A 288 -5.38 4.61 13.90
CA SER A 288 -4.67 5.55 13.03
C SER A 288 -4.98 5.38 11.54
N ILE A 289 -4.76 6.46 10.80
CA ILE A 289 -4.61 6.44 9.34
C ILE A 289 -3.17 6.84 9.04
N ASN A 290 -2.38 5.93 8.44
CA ASN A 290 -0.95 6.12 8.17
C ASN A 290 -0.12 6.49 9.41
N GLY A 291 -0.52 6.01 10.59
CA GLY A 291 0.14 6.33 11.85
C GLY A 291 -0.22 7.71 12.43
N TYR A 292 -1.26 8.39 11.93
CA TYR A 292 -1.77 9.61 12.54
C TYR A 292 -3.16 9.41 13.13
N VAL A 293 -3.44 10.10 14.24
CA VAL A 293 -4.73 10.13 14.93
C VAL A 293 -5.30 11.56 14.98
N TYR A 294 -6.59 11.71 15.24
CA TYR A 294 -7.29 12.98 15.47
C TYR A 294 -7.01 14.04 14.39
N GLY A 295 -7.07 13.65 13.11
CA GLY A 295 -6.92 14.57 11.98
C GLY A 295 -5.48 15.04 11.70
N ASN A 296 -4.47 14.47 12.37
CA ASN A 296 -3.08 14.95 12.30
C ASN A 296 -2.33 14.53 11.02
N LEU A 297 -2.90 13.66 10.18
CA LEU A 297 -2.38 13.44 8.82
C LEU A 297 -2.45 14.78 8.05
N PRO A 298 -1.32 15.35 7.60
CA PRO A 298 -1.34 16.70 7.03
C PRO A 298 -2.13 16.77 5.72
N VAL A 299 -3.19 17.59 5.72
CA VAL A 299 -4.19 17.66 4.65
C VAL A 299 -3.61 18.05 3.29
N GLU A 300 -2.55 18.86 3.29
CA GLU A 300 -1.85 19.30 2.09
C GLU A 300 -1.15 18.15 1.36
N THR A 301 -0.76 17.10 2.10
CA THR A 301 -0.12 15.92 1.53
C THR A 301 -1.15 14.98 0.90
N LEU A 302 -2.37 14.96 1.44
CA LEU A 302 -3.53 14.23 0.95
C LEU A 302 -4.44 15.14 0.10
N SER A 303 -3.84 15.79 -0.91
CA SER A 303 -4.53 16.76 -1.77
C SER A 303 -4.48 16.39 -3.26
N ALA A 304 -5.60 16.63 -3.94
CA ALA A 304 -5.76 16.51 -5.39
C ALA A 304 -6.34 17.81 -5.96
N LYS A 305 -6.23 18.02 -7.27
CA LYS A 305 -6.86 19.14 -7.98
C LYS A 305 -8.21 18.73 -8.54
N LEU A 306 -9.13 19.69 -8.62
CA LEU A 306 -10.43 19.51 -9.24
C LEU A 306 -10.30 18.93 -10.65
N GLY A 307 -11.03 17.86 -10.92
CA GLY A 307 -11.04 17.13 -12.19
C GLY A 307 -9.93 16.08 -12.33
N GLN A 308 -8.98 15.96 -11.39
CA GLN A 308 -7.95 14.91 -11.47
C GLN A 308 -8.55 13.52 -11.30
N ARG A 309 -8.03 12.56 -12.07
CA ARG A 309 -8.23 11.13 -11.85
C ARG A 309 -7.31 10.68 -10.72
N VAL A 310 -7.91 10.35 -9.60
CA VAL A 310 -7.23 9.95 -8.37
C VAL A 310 -7.43 8.46 -8.15
N ARG A 311 -6.34 7.72 -7.94
CA ARG A 311 -6.40 6.32 -7.50
C ARG A 311 -6.02 6.20 -6.04
N TRP A 312 -6.94 5.65 -5.25
CA TRP A 312 -6.76 5.34 -3.84
C TRP A 312 -6.41 3.88 -3.69
N TYR A 313 -5.23 3.62 -3.14
CA TYR A 313 -4.78 2.30 -2.70
C TYR A 313 -4.98 2.24 -1.19
N VAL A 314 -5.95 1.47 -0.74
CA VAL A 314 -6.29 1.39 0.68
C VAL A 314 -5.99 -0.01 1.21
N LEU A 315 -5.38 -0.09 2.38
CA LEU A 315 -5.09 -1.36 3.05
C LEU A 315 -5.54 -1.35 4.51
N GLY A 316 -5.98 -2.50 4.99
CA GLY A 316 -6.24 -2.76 6.40
C GLY A 316 -5.11 -3.61 6.99
N GLN A 317 -4.74 -3.36 8.24
CA GLN A 317 -3.83 -4.22 8.99
C GLN A 317 -4.25 -4.32 10.46
N GLY A 318 -4.02 -5.46 11.09
CA GLY A 318 -4.15 -5.67 12.53
C GLY A 318 -4.85 -6.99 12.86
N THR A 319 -5.80 -6.97 13.79
CA THR A 319 -6.45 -8.17 14.37
C THR A 319 -7.95 -8.19 14.11
N GLU A 320 -8.72 -8.99 14.84
CA GLU A 320 -10.18 -9.04 14.75
C GLU A 320 -10.89 -7.72 15.07
N VAL A 321 -10.21 -6.77 15.72
CA VAL A 321 -10.75 -5.42 15.95
C VAL A 321 -10.60 -4.52 14.72
N ASP A 322 -9.73 -4.87 13.78
CA ASP A 322 -9.44 -4.10 12.57
C ASP A 322 -10.44 -4.33 11.43
N LEU A 323 -11.72 -4.14 11.78
CA LEU A 323 -12.82 -3.97 10.84
C LEU A 323 -12.88 -2.50 10.46
N HIS A 324 -12.34 -2.11 9.31
CA HIS A 324 -12.29 -0.70 8.91
C HIS A 324 -13.28 -0.39 7.80
N THR A 325 -13.77 0.84 7.80
CA THR A 325 -14.71 1.36 6.80
C THR A 325 -14.34 2.78 6.38
N PRO A 326 -13.19 2.98 5.68
CA PRO A 326 -12.82 4.25 5.08
C PRO A 326 -13.99 4.91 4.35
N HIS A 327 -14.28 6.16 4.70
CA HIS A 327 -15.34 6.96 4.11
C HIS A 327 -14.80 8.31 3.62
N TRP A 328 -15.08 8.64 2.37
CA TRP A 328 -14.68 9.90 1.73
C TRP A 328 -15.86 10.87 1.69
N HIS A 329 -15.88 11.86 2.58
CA HIS A 329 -16.95 12.86 2.58
C HIS A 329 -16.94 13.66 1.28
N GLY A 330 -18.14 13.98 0.78
CA GLY A 330 -18.33 14.89 -0.35
C GLY A 330 -17.83 14.37 -1.70
N GLN A 331 -17.38 13.12 -1.79
CA GLN A 331 -16.88 12.47 -3.02
C GLN A 331 -17.53 11.10 -3.21
N THR A 332 -17.48 10.58 -4.44
CA THR A 332 -17.76 9.17 -4.72
C THR A 332 -16.63 8.54 -5.51
N LEU A 333 -16.46 7.24 -5.34
CA LEU A 333 -15.43 6.43 -5.97
C LEU A 333 -16.07 5.27 -6.74
N LEU A 334 -15.28 4.65 -7.62
CA LEU A 334 -15.58 3.38 -8.24
C LEU A 334 -14.71 2.28 -7.63
N TYR A 335 -15.35 1.21 -7.18
CA TYR A 335 -14.72 -0.01 -6.70
C TYR A 335 -15.38 -1.21 -7.35
N MET A 336 -14.62 -2.01 -8.10
CA MET A 336 -15.13 -3.18 -8.85
C MET A 336 -16.36 -2.87 -9.72
N GLY A 337 -16.36 -1.70 -10.38
CA GLY A 337 -17.46 -1.23 -11.23
C GLY A 337 -18.69 -0.70 -10.48
N MET A 338 -18.69 -0.73 -9.15
CA MET A 338 -19.75 -0.15 -8.31
C MET A 338 -19.36 1.24 -7.82
N ARG A 339 -20.33 2.14 -7.77
CA ARG A 339 -20.15 3.46 -7.16
C ARG A 339 -20.37 3.36 -5.65
N THR A 340 -19.41 3.87 -4.88
CA THR A 340 -19.43 3.86 -3.41
C THR A 340 -18.72 5.09 -2.87
N ASP A 341 -18.96 5.43 -1.62
CA ASP A 341 -18.22 6.41 -0.82
C ASP A 341 -17.62 5.78 0.44
N VAL A 342 -17.81 4.47 0.63
CA VAL A 342 -17.25 3.66 1.73
C VAL A 342 -16.60 2.40 1.17
N ALA A 343 -15.49 1.96 1.78
CA ALA A 343 -14.85 0.70 1.47
C ALA A 343 -14.54 -0.08 2.75
N GLU A 344 -15.02 -1.33 2.85
CA GLU A 344 -14.73 -2.21 3.97
C GLU A 344 -13.31 -2.81 3.87
N LEU A 345 -12.60 -2.90 4.98
CA LEU A 345 -11.26 -3.47 5.07
C LEU A 345 -11.19 -4.38 6.30
N LEU A 346 -10.51 -5.51 6.11
CA LEU A 346 -10.13 -6.49 7.14
C LEU A 346 -8.60 -6.53 7.25
N PRO A 347 -8.02 -7.25 8.24
CA PRO A 347 -6.58 -7.46 8.32
C PRO A 347 -6.00 -7.97 6.98
N MET A 348 -4.89 -7.35 6.57
CA MET A 348 -4.17 -7.60 5.31
C MET A 348 -5.01 -7.43 4.04
N SER A 349 -6.21 -6.84 4.11
CA SER A 349 -7.00 -6.55 2.91
C SER A 349 -6.42 -5.36 2.15
N MET A 350 -6.48 -5.42 0.82
CA MET A 350 -5.97 -4.39 -0.08
C MET A 350 -7.02 -4.10 -1.14
N LYS A 351 -7.34 -2.82 -1.34
CA LYS A 351 -8.34 -2.39 -2.32
C LYS A 351 -7.83 -1.20 -3.11
N VAL A 352 -8.33 -1.12 -4.34
CA VAL A 352 -8.01 -0.02 -5.26
C VAL A 352 -9.31 0.62 -5.72
N LEU A 353 -9.44 1.91 -5.49
CA LEU A 353 -10.62 2.70 -5.81
C LEU A 353 -10.23 3.88 -6.69
N ASP A 354 -11.03 4.15 -7.72
CA ASP A 354 -10.82 5.30 -8.60
C ASP A 354 -11.83 6.40 -8.32
N MET A 355 -11.33 7.62 -8.22
CA MET A 355 -12.08 8.85 -7.96
C MET A 355 -11.78 9.84 -9.09
N VAL A 356 -12.78 10.61 -9.51
CA VAL A 356 -12.54 11.88 -10.20
C VAL A 356 -12.80 12.96 -9.17
N ALA A 357 -11.75 13.64 -8.72
CA ALA A 357 -11.87 14.62 -7.65
C ALA A 357 -12.80 15.76 -8.10
N ASP A 358 -13.98 15.86 -7.49
CA ASP A 358 -14.94 16.93 -7.75
C ASP A 358 -15.08 17.81 -6.50
N ASN A 359 -15.99 18.79 -6.51
CA ASN A 359 -16.40 19.53 -5.32
C ASN A 359 -15.23 20.07 -4.45
N ALA A 360 -14.60 21.15 -4.91
CA ALA A 360 -13.44 21.73 -4.24
C ALA A 360 -13.72 22.09 -2.76
N GLY A 361 -12.80 21.72 -1.87
CA GLY A 361 -12.94 21.88 -0.44
C GLY A 361 -11.99 20.98 0.36
N THR A 362 -12.01 21.14 1.67
CA THR A 362 -11.39 20.20 2.61
C THR A 362 -12.49 19.29 3.15
N TRP A 363 -12.30 17.99 2.99
CA TRP A 363 -13.29 16.97 3.28
C TRP A 363 -12.80 16.05 4.40
N PHE A 364 -13.75 15.54 5.17
CA PHE A 364 -13.48 14.58 6.23
C PHE A 364 -13.20 13.19 5.65
N TYR A 365 -12.21 12.50 6.22
CA TYR A 365 -11.80 11.16 5.82
C TYR A 365 -11.60 10.30 7.06
N HIS A 366 -12.44 9.29 7.26
CA HIS A 366 -12.46 8.58 8.53
C HIS A 366 -12.94 7.13 8.39
N CYS A 367 -12.88 6.37 9.49
CA CYS A 367 -13.51 5.06 9.60
C CYS A 367 -14.93 5.19 10.17
N HIS A 368 -15.90 4.41 9.71
CA HIS A 368 -17.27 4.42 10.25
C HIS A 368 -17.48 3.52 11.48
N VAL A 369 -16.49 2.71 11.87
CA VAL A 369 -16.60 1.97 13.13
C VAL A 369 -16.58 2.96 14.29
N ASN A 370 -17.67 2.95 15.08
CA ASN A 370 -17.94 3.95 16.12
C ASN A 370 -16.80 4.11 17.12
N ASP A 371 -16.19 2.99 17.48
CA ASP A 371 -15.05 3.00 18.40
C ASP A 371 -13.83 3.65 17.74
N HIS A 372 -13.49 3.23 16.52
CA HIS A 372 -12.31 3.74 15.81
C HIS A 372 -12.40 5.24 15.52
N ILE A 373 -13.56 5.74 15.09
CA ILE A 373 -13.74 7.20 14.86
C ILE A 373 -13.61 7.98 16.16
N THR A 374 -14.17 7.46 17.26
CA THR A 374 -14.14 8.10 18.59
C THR A 374 -12.71 8.13 19.13
N ALA A 375 -11.94 7.06 18.93
CA ALA A 375 -10.54 6.94 19.32
C ALA A 375 -9.56 7.62 18.33
N GLY A 376 -10.08 8.36 17.34
CA GLY A 376 -9.29 9.29 16.55
C GLY A 376 -8.89 8.80 15.16
N MET A 377 -9.47 7.71 14.63
CA MET A 377 -9.23 7.22 13.26
C MET A 377 -9.88 8.13 12.21
N THR A 378 -9.28 9.32 12.10
CA THR A 378 -9.83 10.49 11.42
C THR A 378 -8.69 11.26 10.77
N ALA A 379 -8.97 11.76 9.58
CA ALA A 379 -8.08 12.54 8.74
C ALA A 379 -8.92 13.53 7.91
N ARG A 380 -8.22 14.33 7.11
CA ARG A 380 -8.83 15.23 6.13
C ARG A 380 -8.09 15.08 4.82
N PHE A 381 -8.80 15.29 3.72
CA PHE A 381 -8.20 15.39 2.38
C PHE A 381 -8.73 16.65 1.69
N ALA A 382 -7.98 17.16 0.71
CA ALA A 382 -8.38 18.37 -0.01
C ALA A 382 -8.58 18.11 -1.50
N VAL A 383 -9.63 18.71 -2.05
CA VAL A 383 -9.78 18.97 -3.48
C VAL A 383 -9.54 20.46 -3.70
N THR A 384 -8.42 20.78 -4.32
CA THR A 384 -7.99 22.15 -4.59
C THR A 384 -8.49 22.63 -5.96
N PRO A 385 -8.75 23.94 -6.15
CA PRO A 385 -9.23 24.48 -7.43
C PRO A 385 -8.33 24.23 -8.64
#